data_AF-A0A9E1W0R0-F1
#
_entry.id   AF-A0A9E1W0R0-F1
#
_cell.length_a   1.000
_cell.length_b   1.000
_cell.length_c   1.000
_cell.angle_alpha   90.00
_cell.angle_beta   90.00
_cell.angle_gamma   90.00
#
_symmetry.space_group_name_H-M   'P 1'
#
loop_
_entity.id
_entity.type
_entity.pdbx_description
1 polymer ?
#
loop_
_entity_poly.entity_id
_entity_poly.type
_entity_poly.pdbx_seq_one_letter_code
_entity_poly.pdbx_strand_id
1 'polypeptide(L)'
;MILKRLENKFSSGGNIGFLVFLLWGSLVLIGLFLSVHSRGIDGAQSELQGRWPNLILLWENEGYFAHGGLWFSKALVDDPAQTMISPYSMGFLQGAHLLERFYIWLSGSFSFGLLAFHNQLIPMLSSALLGFLAMRLTLPLGIRPVHAYVLGLSAQTMYQTFPSNLWFFWETYPTTLFVFFMALFLVCENSTDGLGSESVSLQRIRKLSVFCMVFVEWIGALGFFAAYCLVNRYFSPDKKPIKMEMKKIALPVFLAFIVMAGQLLWVKASFPDVKLMREVAGSQIGMDKSFLQIKELATALNKRYVPLLPDWNALTMMGLLATFVVMTLVRREKKNSIHFVFLATGIGYYALFLLLGPKSFILPEAYEVYLVFTLILALFALLPGWLEILNYNSGIFVLLSFVFSLCWSCVQLRNYSLYYPLNIIG
;
A
#
# COMPACT_ATOMS: atom_id res chain seq x y z
N MET A 1 -31.74 -24.34 -2.60
CA MET A 1 -31.76 -23.37 -1.46
C MET A 1 -30.38 -22.79 -1.14
N ILE A 2 -29.32 -23.62 -1.09
CA ILE A 2 -27.93 -23.17 -0.81
C ILE A 2 -27.42 -22.19 -1.89
N LEU A 3 -27.64 -22.47 -3.18
CA LEU A 3 -27.23 -21.58 -4.28
C LEU A 3 -27.82 -20.17 -4.17
N LYS A 4 -29.14 -20.04 -3.93
CA LYS A 4 -29.80 -18.72 -3.74
C LYS A 4 -29.27 -17.97 -2.51
N ARG A 5 -28.90 -18.68 -1.43
CA ARG A 5 -28.27 -18.05 -0.25
C ARG A 5 -26.84 -17.58 -0.55
N LEU A 6 -26.09 -18.32 -1.36
CA LEU A 6 -24.78 -17.88 -1.83
C LEU A 6 -24.92 -16.68 -2.75
N GLU A 7 -25.83 -16.72 -3.72
CA GLU A 7 -26.11 -15.63 -4.65
C GLU A 7 -26.49 -14.33 -3.92
N ASN A 8 -27.33 -14.41 -2.89
CA ASN A 8 -27.68 -13.26 -2.04
C ASN A 8 -26.51 -12.75 -1.17
N LYS A 9 -25.55 -13.62 -0.79
CA LYS A 9 -24.34 -13.21 -0.07
C LYS A 9 -23.27 -12.64 -1.01
N PHE A 10 -23.24 -13.11 -2.26
CA PHE A 10 -22.38 -12.58 -3.31
C PHE A 10 -22.84 -11.21 -3.77
N SER A 11 -24.15 -11.04 -3.95
CA SER A 11 -24.76 -9.75 -4.35
C SER A 11 -24.70 -8.69 -3.26
N SER A 12 -24.58 -9.07 -1.98
CA SER A 12 -24.40 -8.13 -0.87
C SER A 12 -22.96 -7.68 -0.62
N GLY A 13 -21.98 -8.25 -1.33
CA GLY A 13 -20.57 -7.91 -1.14
C GLY A 13 -20.03 -8.24 0.26
N GLY A 14 -20.57 -9.27 0.92
CA GLY A 14 -20.16 -9.69 2.27
C GLY A 14 -18.80 -10.40 2.32
N ASN A 15 -18.47 -11.03 3.47
CA ASN A 15 -17.17 -11.69 3.71
C ASN A 15 -16.76 -12.72 2.64
N ILE A 16 -17.73 -13.36 1.97
CA ILE A 16 -17.47 -14.29 0.87
C ILE A 16 -16.85 -13.56 -0.32
N GLY A 17 -17.26 -12.32 -0.58
CA GLY A 17 -16.68 -11.50 -1.63
C GLY A 17 -15.19 -11.24 -1.37
N PHE A 18 -14.81 -10.95 -0.12
CA PHE A 18 -13.40 -10.78 0.24
C PHE A 18 -12.57 -12.05 -0.01
N LEU A 19 -13.12 -13.24 0.27
CA LEU A 19 -12.44 -14.51 -0.02
C LEU A 19 -12.11 -14.68 -1.50
N VAL A 20 -12.97 -14.22 -2.42
CA VAL A 20 -12.68 -14.27 -3.86
C VAL A 20 -11.43 -13.47 -4.21
N PHE A 21 -11.32 -12.25 -3.68
CA PHE A 21 -10.15 -11.39 -3.93
C PHE A 21 -8.89 -11.97 -3.29
N LEU A 22 -8.97 -12.61 -2.11
CA LEU A 22 -7.84 -13.33 -1.50
C LEU A 22 -7.37 -14.51 -2.36
N LEU A 23 -8.30 -15.32 -2.87
CA LEU A 23 -7.97 -16.45 -3.76
C LEU A 23 -7.33 -15.96 -5.05
N TRP A 24 -7.91 -14.94 -5.70
CA TRP A 24 -7.35 -14.37 -6.92
C TRP A 24 -5.95 -13.78 -6.68
N GLY A 25 -5.78 -13.02 -5.60
CA GLY A 25 -4.48 -12.45 -5.24
C GLY A 25 -3.42 -13.51 -4.95
N SER A 26 -3.83 -14.63 -4.34
CA SER A 26 -2.95 -15.78 -4.13
C SER A 26 -2.56 -16.46 -5.45
N LEU A 27 -3.48 -16.58 -6.41
CA LEU A 27 -3.16 -17.10 -7.74
C LEU A 27 -2.17 -16.20 -8.48
N VAL A 28 -2.37 -14.88 -8.44
CA VAL A 28 -1.41 -13.92 -9.01
C VAL A 28 -0.06 -14.06 -8.31
N LEU A 29 -0.03 -14.11 -6.97
CA LEU A 29 1.19 -14.27 -6.19
C LEU A 29 1.97 -15.55 -6.58
N ILE A 30 1.29 -16.69 -6.66
CA ILE A 30 1.89 -17.95 -7.15
C ILE A 30 2.46 -17.75 -8.55
N GLY A 31 1.70 -17.12 -9.45
CA GLY A 31 2.16 -16.78 -10.80
C GLY A 31 3.43 -15.93 -10.80
N LEU A 32 3.53 -14.91 -9.93
CA LEU A 32 4.73 -14.07 -9.79
C LEU A 32 5.95 -14.89 -9.33
N PHE A 33 5.77 -15.74 -8.32
CA PHE A 33 6.82 -16.63 -7.80
C PHE A 33 7.29 -17.67 -8.82
N LEU A 34 6.38 -18.19 -9.65
CA LEU A 34 6.74 -19.13 -10.72
C LEU A 34 7.37 -18.46 -11.95
N SER A 35 7.22 -17.13 -12.11
CA SER A 35 7.63 -16.43 -13.34
C SER A 35 8.76 -15.41 -13.13
N VAL A 36 8.43 -14.21 -12.64
CA VAL A 36 9.35 -13.08 -12.57
C VAL A 36 10.24 -13.11 -11.34
N HIS A 37 9.80 -13.75 -10.24
CA HIS A 37 10.57 -13.86 -9.01
C HIS A 37 11.37 -15.17 -8.89
N SER A 38 11.14 -16.16 -9.77
CA SER A 38 11.96 -17.39 -9.81
C SER A 38 13.37 -17.16 -10.36
N ARG A 39 13.64 -15.96 -10.90
CA ARG A 39 14.92 -15.62 -11.54
C ARG A 39 15.86 -14.96 -10.53
N GLY A 40 17.01 -15.59 -10.28
CA GLY A 40 18.19 -14.89 -9.74
C GLY A 40 18.22 -14.62 -8.24
N ILE A 41 17.45 -15.35 -7.41
CA ILE A 41 17.52 -15.21 -5.93
C ILE A 41 18.97 -15.37 -5.43
N ASP A 42 19.72 -16.31 -6.00
CA ASP A 42 21.09 -16.63 -5.57
C ASP A 42 22.11 -15.50 -5.90
N GLY A 43 21.97 -14.84 -7.05
CA GLY A 43 22.81 -13.69 -7.43
C GLY A 43 22.40 -12.40 -6.71
N ALA A 44 21.10 -12.23 -6.45
CA ALA A 44 20.57 -11.10 -5.69
C ALA A 44 21.09 -11.11 -4.26
N GLN A 45 21.17 -12.31 -3.67
CA GLN A 45 21.58 -12.49 -2.29
C GLN A 45 22.98 -11.96 -2.03
N SER A 46 23.89 -11.97 -3.01
CA SER A 46 25.24 -11.39 -2.86
C SER A 46 25.28 -9.87 -3.05
N GLU A 47 24.40 -9.29 -3.87
CA GLU A 47 24.41 -7.84 -4.18
C GLU A 47 23.49 -7.01 -3.28
N LEU A 48 22.34 -7.56 -2.88
CA LEU A 48 21.35 -6.92 -1.99
C LEU A 48 21.56 -7.30 -0.52
N GLN A 49 22.63 -8.04 -0.21
CA GLN A 49 23.04 -8.36 1.14
C GLN A 49 23.24 -7.07 1.94
N GLY A 50 22.40 -6.84 2.95
CA GLY A 50 22.94 -6.25 4.17
C GLY A 50 22.10 -5.23 4.93
N ARG A 51 20.94 -4.79 4.46
CA ARG A 51 20.13 -3.84 5.26
C ARG A 51 19.14 -4.53 6.18
N TRP A 52 17.99 -4.96 5.66
CA TRP A 52 16.92 -5.57 6.47
C TRP A 52 17.28 -6.94 7.02
N PRO A 53 17.93 -7.84 6.25
CA PRO A 53 18.39 -9.12 6.79
C PRO A 53 19.36 -8.95 7.97
N ASN A 54 20.39 -8.10 7.85
CA ASN A 54 21.34 -7.85 8.94
C ASN A 54 20.67 -7.20 10.15
N LEU A 55 19.72 -6.31 9.92
CA LEU A 55 18.97 -5.69 11.00
C LEU A 55 18.07 -6.69 11.73
N ILE A 56 17.36 -7.55 10.99
CA ILE A 56 16.53 -8.60 11.61
C ILE A 56 17.41 -9.53 12.42
N LEU A 57 18.56 -9.95 11.88
CA LEU A 57 19.54 -10.76 12.61
C LEU A 57 20.09 -10.06 13.86
N LEU A 58 20.32 -8.74 13.81
CA LEU A 58 20.68 -7.96 15.00
C LEU A 58 19.56 -8.03 16.04
N TRP A 59 18.31 -7.82 15.64
CA TRP A 59 17.16 -7.86 16.56
C TRP A 59 16.90 -9.25 17.13
N GLU A 60 17.26 -10.31 16.43
CA GLU A 60 17.26 -11.67 16.99
C GLU A 60 18.29 -11.82 18.12
N ASN A 61 19.49 -11.25 17.94
CA ASN A 61 20.58 -11.36 18.90
C ASN A 61 20.41 -10.43 20.11
N GLU A 62 20.05 -9.17 19.87
CA GLU A 62 20.01 -8.11 20.89
C GLU A 62 18.60 -7.81 21.38
N GLY A 63 17.58 -8.22 20.63
CA GLY A 63 16.18 -7.91 20.87
C GLY A 63 15.72 -6.63 20.19
N TYR A 64 14.57 -6.67 19.50
CA TYR A 64 13.95 -5.49 18.85
C TYR A 64 13.86 -4.25 19.76
N PHE A 65 13.51 -4.45 21.03
CA PHE A 65 13.35 -3.36 21.99
C PHE A 65 14.68 -2.82 22.53
N ALA A 66 15.80 -3.53 22.36
CA ALA A 66 17.11 -2.98 22.71
C ALA A 66 17.38 -1.69 21.92
N HIS A 67 16.98 -1.61 20.66
CA HIS A 67 17.15 -0.39 19.86
C HIS A 67 15.88 0.47 19.80
N GLY A 68 14.91 0.19 20.67
CA GLY A 68 13.59 0.83 20.70
C GLY A 68 12.79 0.75 19.40
N GLY A 69 13.19 -0.08 18.44
CA GLY A 69 12.57 -0.13 17.13
C GLY A 69 12.65 1.17 16.32
N LEU A 70 13.65 2.00 16.59
CA LEU A 70 13.88 3.26 15.87
C LEU A 70 14.65 3.02 14.58
N TRP A 71 14.58 4.01 13.69
CA TRP A 71 15.29 3.94 12.42
C TRP A 71 16.80 4.20 12.58
N PHE A 72 17.66 3.42 11.93
CA PHE A 72 19.12 3.63 11.93
C PHE A 72 19.54 4.53 10.76
N SER A 73 20.41 5.50 11.03
CA SER A 73 20.89 6.44 10.02
C SER A 73 21.92 5.86 9.05
N LYS A 74 22.59 4.77 9.44
CA LYS A 74 23.57 4.03 8.64
C LYS A 74 23.42 2.54 8.87
N ALA A 75 24.03 1.73 8.00
CA ALA A 75 24.17 0.30 8.27
C ALA A 75 24.97 0.10 9.57
N LEU A 76 24.61 -0.92 10.35
CA LEU A 76 25.27 -1.21 11.63
C LEU A 76 26.77 -1.48 11.51
N VAL A 77 27.21 -1.98 10.36
CA VAL A 77 28.63 -2.20 10.04
C VAL A 77 29.39 -0.87 9.98
N ASP A 78 28.73 0.20 9.52
CA ASP A 78 29.33 1.51 9.27
C ASP A 78 29.16 2.49 10.46
N ASP A 79 28.22 2.21 11.37
CA ASP A 79 28.00 3.00 12.59
C ASP A 79 27.66 2.12 13.81
N PRO A 80 28.68 1.49 14.43
CA PRO A 80 28.49 0.68 15.63
C PRO A 80 28.03 1.51 16.84
N ALA A 81 28.17 2.84 16.81
CA ALA A 81 27.67 3.75 17.84
C ALA A 81 26.17 4.05 17.72
N GLN A 82 25.51 3.52 16.67
CA GLN A 82 24.06 3.52 16.44
C GLN A 82 23.43 4.92 16.45
N THR A 83 23.73 5.73 15.44
CA THR A 83 23.02 6.99 15.25
C THR A 83 21.60 6.72 14.73
N MET A 84 20.60 7.10 15.52
CA MET A 84 19.19 6.83 15.24
C MET A 84 18.46 8.06 14.69
N ILE A 85 17.50 7.84 13.79
CA ILE A 85 16.68 8.87 13.17
C ILE A 85 15.35 8.96 13.90
N SER A 86 15.13 10.11 14.53
CA SER A 86 13.88 10.40 15.23
C SER A 86 12.98 11.29 14.37
N PRO A 87 11.64 11.09 14.37
CA PRO A 87 10.87 10.15 15.19
C PRO A 87 10.40 8.90 14.42
N TYR A 88 11.17 8.39 13.45
CA TYR A 88 10.71 7.28 12.62
C TYR A 88 10.86 5.94 13.32
N SER A 89 9.78 5.17 13.31
CA SER A 89 9.79 3.79 13.77
C SER A 89 10.07 2.85 12.60
N MET A 90 10.66 1.70 12.90
CA MET A 90 10.74 0.58 11.96
C MET A 90 9.56 -0.39 12.13
N GLY A 91 8.38 0.12 12.50
CA GLY A 91 7.17 -0.68 12.70
C GLY A 91 6.82 -1.55 11.49
N PHE A 92 7.19 -1.12 10.28
CA PHE A 92 6.97 -1.85 9.04
C PHE A 92 7.76 -3.18 8.93
N LEU A 93 8.84 -3.35 9.69
CA LEU A 93 9.64 -4.59 9.70
C LEU A 93 9.19 -5.59 10.76
N GLN A 94 8.30 -5.20 11.68
CA GLN A 94 7.92 -6.07 12.80
C GLN A 94 7.31 -7.39 12.34
N GLY A 95 6.48 -7.37 11.29
CA GLY A 95 5.91 -8.58 10.71
C GLY A 95 6.98 -9.54 10.18
N ALA A 96 7.94 -9.02 9.43
CA ALA A 96 9.07 -9.78 8.91
C ALA A 96 9.94 -10.35 10.03
N HIS A 97 10.30 -9.51 11.01
CA HIS A 97 11.10 -9.93 12.16
C HIS A 97 10.43 -11.06 12.96
N LEU A 98 9.13 -10.96 13.27
CA LEU A 98 8.43 -12.03 13.99
C LEU A 98 8.37 -13.34 13.19
N LEU A 99 8.23 -13.25 11.87
CA LEU A 99 8.18 -14.41 11.00
C LEU A 99 9.55 -15.10 10.90
N GLU A 100 10.61 -14.32 10.71
CA GLU A 100 11.99 -14.81 10.70
C GLU A 100 12.40 -15.37 12.06
N ARG A 101 12.01 -14.74 13.17
CA ARG A 101 12.25 -15.27 14.52
C ARG A 101 11.75 -16.68 14.69
N PHE A 102 10.49 -16.90 14.30
CA PHE A 102 9.86 -18.22 14.37
C PHE A 102 10.57 -19.22 13.46
N TYR A 103 10.99 -18.79 12.27
CA TYR A 103 11.70 -19.65 11.32
C TYR A 103 13.12 -19.99 11.77
N ILE A 104 13.87 -19.03 12.31
CA ILE A 104 15.21 -19.23 12.89
C ILE A 104 15.11 -20.16 14.10
N TRP A 105 14.08 -20.00 14.94
CA TRP A 105 13.83 -20.93 16.04
C TRP A 105 13.62 -22.38 15.58
N LEU A 106 12.96 -22.59 14.44
CA LEU A 106 12.71 -23.92 13.88
C LEU A 106 13.89 -24.50 13.08
N SER A 107 14.57 -23.68 12.28
CA SER A 107 15.55 -24.12 11.27
C SER A 107 16.99 -23.81 11.63
N GLY A 108 17.22 -22.92 12.60
CA GLY A 108 18.54 -22.42 12.97
C GLY A 108 19.14 -21.40 11.99
N SER A 109 18.41 -20.96 10.96
CA SER A 109 18.95 -20.08 9.91
C SER A 109 17.92 -19.05 9.43
N PHE A 110 18.41 -17.90 8.94
CA PHE A 110 17.58 -16.85 8.33
C PHE A 110 17.19 -17.23 6.90
N SER A 111 15.96 -16.91 6.48
CA SER A 111 15.47 -17.23 5.13
C SER A 111 15.12 -16.00 4.31
N PHE A 112 15.96 -15.68 3.33
CA PHE A 112 15.63 -14.64 2.34
C PHE A 112 14.34 -14.93 1.57
N GLY A 113 14.04 -16.21 1.31
CA GLY A 113 12.81 -16.60 0.64
C GLY A 113 11.56 -16.29 1.47
N LEU A 114 11.65 -16.46 2.79
CA LEU A 114 10.56 -16.14 3.72
C LEU A 114 10.35 -14.63 3.82
N LEU A 115 11.43 -13.85 3.93
CA LEU A 115 11.36 -12.39 3.86
C LEU A 115 10.75 -11.90 2.54
N ALA A 116 11.19 -12.43 1.40
CA ALA A 116 10.67 -12.06 0.09
C ALA A 116 9.18 -12.41 -0.06
N PHE A 117 8.78 -13.58 0.45
CA PHE A 117 7.38 -13.99 0.52
C PHE A 117 6.55 -13.03 1.38
N HIS A 118 7.02 -12.69 2.58
CA HIS A 118 6.37 -11.69 3.44
C HIS A 118 6.19 -10.37 2.72
N ASN A 119 7.24 -9.88 2.03
CA ASN A 119 7.18 -8.59 1.37
C ASN A 119 6.19 -8.57 0.20
N GLN A 120 6.02 -9.68 -0.53
CA GLN A 120 4.99 -9.81 -1.58
C GLN A 120 3.59 -10.11 -1.03
N LEU A 121 3.49 -10.64 0.19
CA LEU A 121 2.22 -10.88 0.85
C LEU A 121 1.48 -9.56 1.15
N ILE A 122 2.21 -8.49 1.51
CA ILE A 122 1.60 -7.20 1.86
C ILE A 122 0.93 -6.53 0.63
N PRO A 123 1.57 -6.41 -0.55
CA PRO A 123 0.92 -5.95 -1.78
C PRO A 123 -0.24 -6.84 -2.21
N MET A 124 -0.12 -8.17 -2.05
CA MET A 124 -1.22 -9.10 -2.34
C MET A 124 -2.44 -8.77 -1.46
N LEU A 125 -2.27 -8.66 -0.14
CA LEU A 125 -3.36 -8.32 0.79
C LEU A 125 -3.94 -6.93 0.51
N SER A 126 -3.09 -5.95 0.23
CA SER A 126 -3.50 -4.58 -0.13
C SER A 126 -4.32 -4.57 -1.43
N SER A 127 -3.90 -5.35 -2.43
CA SER A 127 -4.60 -5.50 -3.71
C SER A 127 -5.96 -6.17 -3.54
N ALA A 128 -6.07 -7.18 -2.66
CA ALA A 128 -7.32 -7.86 -2.36
C ALA A 128 -8.31 -6.91 -1.66
N LEU A 129 -7.83 -6.08 -0.73
CA LEU A 129 -8.62 -5.02 -0.12
C LEU A 129 -9.07 -3.98 -1.14
N LEU A 130 -8.21 -3.57 -2.08
CA LEU A 130 -8.57 -2.68 -3.18
C LEU A 130 -9.65 -3.28 -4.09
N GLY A 131 -9.49 -4.54 -4.52
CA GLY A 131 -10.49 -5.22 -5.34
C GLY A 131 -11.83 -5.37 -4.63
N PHE A 132 -11.79 -5.71 -3.34
CA PHE A 132 -12.99 -5.76 -2.50
C PHE A 132 -13.65 -4.38 -2.34
N LEU A 133 -12.85 -3.34 -2.11
CA LEU A 133 -13.33 -1.96 -2.05
C LEU A 133 -13.99 -1.54 -3.37
N ALA A 134 -13.33 -1.79 -4.49
CA ALA A 134 -13.81 -1.49 -5.84
C ALA A 134 -15.17 -2.17 -6.12
N MET A 135 -15.30 -3.45 -5.80
CA MET A 135 -16.57 -4.17 -5.93
C MET A 135 -17.66 -3.53 -5.06
N ARG A 136 -17.36 -3.19 -3.80
CA ARG A 136 -18.35 -2.59 -2.90
C ARG A 136 -18.75 -1.17 -3.26
N LEU A 137 -17.87 -0.41 -3.90
CA LEU A 137 -18.19 0.93 -4.40
C LEU A 137 -19.02 0.84 -5.68
N THR A 138 -18.75 -0.15 -6.52
CA THR A 138 -19.49 -0.30 -7.78
C THR A 138 -20.88 -0.94 -7.58
N LEU A 139 -21.11 -1.80 -6.60
CA LEU A 139 -22.44 -2.40 -6.35
C LEU A 139 -23.58 -1.35 -6.16
N PRO A 140 -23.43 -0.29 -5.33
CA PRO A 140 -24.42 0.78 -5.17
C PRO A 140 -24.74 1.56 -6.45
N LEU A 141 -23.95 1.43 -7.51
CA LEU A 141 -24.25 2.00 -8.82
C LEU A 141 -25.44 1.31 -9.50
N GLY A 142 -25.82 0.11 -9.06
CA GLY A 142 -26.84 -0.70 -9.72
C GLY A 142 -26.31 -1.53 -10.89
N ILE A 143 -24.99 -1.74 -10.97
CA ILE A 143 -24.41 -2.67 -11.93
C ILE A 143 -24.63 -4.12 -11.49
N ARG A 144 -24.62 -5.05 -12.44
CA ARG A 144 -24.77 -6.49 -12.14
C ARG A 144 -23.66 -6.95 -11.17
N PRO A 145 -23.94 -7.79 -10.16
CA PRO A 145 -22.91 -8.20 -9.20
C PRO A 145 -21.67 -8.83 -9.84
N VAL A 146 -21.86 -9.69 -10.85
CA VAL A 146 -20.73 -10.30 -11.59
C VAL A 146 -19.83 -9.23 -12.21
N HIS A 147 -20.41 -8.16 -12.75
CA HIS A 147 -19.65 -7.05 -13.31
C HIS A 147 -18.83 -6.33 -12.23
N ALA A 148 -19.42 -6.08 -11.06
CA ALA A 148 -18.72 -5.48 -9.92
C ALA A 148 -17.52 -6.32 -9.46
N TYR A 149 -17.67 -7.65 -9.42
CA TYR A 149 -16.56 -8.55 -9.12
C TYR A 149 -15.44 -8.46 -10.16
N VAL A 150 -15.77 -8.53 -11.45
CA VAL A 150 -14.76 -8.46 -12.53
C VAL A 150 -14.02 -7.11 -12.52
N LEU A 151 -14.71 -6.00 -12.28
CA LEU A 151 -14.09 -4.69 -12.09
C LEU A 151 -13.15 -4.66 -10.87
N GLY A 152 -13.56 -5.28 -9.75
CA GLY A 152 -12.70 -5.46 -8.59
C GLY A 152 -11.45 -6.29 -8.89
N LEU A 153 -11.59 -7.39 -9.63
CA LEU A 153 -10.46 -8.24 -10.05
C LEU A 153 -9.51 -7.49 -10.98
N SER A 154 -10.04 -6.62 -11.85
CA SER A 154 -9.25 -5.77 -12.75
C SER A 154 -8.37 -4.80 -11.95
N ALA A 155 -8.98 -4.09 -10.99
CA ALA A 155 -8.26 -3.17 -10.10
C ALA A 155 -7.22 -3.90 -9.23
N GLN A 156 -7.59 -5.07 -8.69
CA GLN A 156 -6.67 -5.90 -7.90
C GLN A 156 -5.44 -6.32 -8.71
N THR A 157 -5.65 -6.89 -9.90
CA THR A 157 -4.56 -7.40 -10.75
C THR A 157 -3.59 -6.29 -11.10
N MET A 158 -4.12 -5.15 -11.55
CA MET A 158 -3.31 -3.98 -11.89
C MET A 158 -2.47 -3.46 -10.72
N TYR A 159 -3.05 -3.44 -9.53
CA TYR A 159 -2.33 -2.97 -8.35
C TYR A 159 -1.26 -3.98 -7.95
N GLN A 160 -1.57 -5.27 -7.88
CA GLN A 160 -0.61 -6.30 -7.48
C GLN A 160 0.59 -6.38 -8.43
N THR A 161 0.38 -6.24 -9.74
CA THR A 161 1.46 -6.27 -10.75
C THR A 161 2.11 -4.91 -10.98
N PHE A 162 1.74 -3.88 -10.21
CA PHE A 162 2.33 -2.56 -10.36
C PHE A 162 3.85 -2.60 -10.11
N PRO A 163 4.70 -1.96 -10.93
CA PRO A 163 6.16 -2.10 -10.81
C PRO A 163 6.72 -1.85 -9.41
N SER A 164 6.25 -0.82 -8.70
CA SER A 164 6.68 -0.57 -7.31
C SER A 164 6.21 -1.66 -6.33
N ASN A 165 5.08 -2.33 -6.60
CA ASN A 165 4.63 -3.45 -5.78
C ASN A 165 5.43 -4.73 -6.06
N LEU A 166 5.81 -4.96 -7.32
CA LEU A 166 6.74 -6.03 -7.69
C LEU A 166 8.13 -5.80 -7.10
N TRP A 167 8.57 -4.54 -7.03
CA TRP A 167 9.83 -4.15 -6.42
C TRP A 167 9.94 -4.60 -4.97
N PHE A 168 8.83 -4.58 -4.22
CA PHE A 168 8.84 -4.90 -2.81
C PHE A 168 9.32 -6.33 -2.51
N PHE A 169 9.38 -7.21 -3.51
CA PHE A 169 10.01 -8.53 -3.38
C PHE A 169 11.44 -8.42 -2.83
N TRP A 170 12.19 -7.42 -3.30
CA TRP A 170 13.58 -7.20 -2.92
C TRP A 170 13.73 -6.39 -1.63
N GLU A 171 12.83 -5.44 -1.40
CA GLU A 171 12.94 -4.51 -0.29
C GLU A 171 11.58 -4.06 0.23
N THR A 172 11.38 -4.09 1.55
CA THR A 172 10.14 -3.60 2.15
C THR A 172 10.29 -2.15 2.60
N TYR A 173 9.21 -1.38 2.47
CA TYR A 173 9.18 0.04 2.82
C TYR A 173 7.95 0.36 3.67
N PRO A 174 8.00 1.42 4.50
CA PRO A 174 6.84 1.89 5.27
C PRO A 174 5.60 2.12 4.41
N THR A 175 5.79 2.64 3.19
CA THR A 175 4.73 2.94 2.23
C THR A 175 3.84 1.73 1.93
N THR A 176 4.41 0.52 1.81
CA THR A 176 3.67 -0.69 1.48
C THR A 176 2.67 -1.06 2.56
N LEU A 177 3.12 -1.05 3.83
CA LEU A 177 2.25 -1.33 4.97
C LEU A 177 1.29 -0.18 5.26
N PHE A 178 1.71 1.07 5.03
CA PHE A 178 0.81 2.21 5.08
C PHE A 178 -0.39 2.01 4.14
N VAL A 179 -0.15 1.66 2.88
CA VAL A 179 -1.22 1.49 1.88
C VAL A 179 -2.12 0.29 2.24
N PHE A 180 -1.56 -0.78 2.81
CA PHE A 180 -2.35 -1.87 3.37
C PHE A 180 -3.36 -1.37 4.43
N PHE A 181 -2.90 -0.63 5.43
CA PHE A 181 -3.77 -0.12 6.48
C PHE A 181 -4.72 0.98 5.99
N MET A 182 -4.30 1.80 5.01
CA MET A 182 -5.15 2.76 4.32
C MET A 182 -6.31 2.06 3.60
N ALA A 183 -6.03 1.00 2.84
CA ALA A 183 -7.05 0.21 2.16
C ALA A 183 -8.02 -0.42 3.16
N LEU A 184 -7.49 -0.96 4.27
CA LEU A 184 -8.31 -1.53 5.35
C LEU A 184 -9.21 -0.46 5.99
N PHE A 185 -8.68 0.74 6.23
CA PHE A 185 -9.45 1.88 6.73
C PHE A 185 -10.59 2.26 5.77
N LEU A 186 -10.31 2.39 4.48
CA LEU A 186 -11.31 2.76 3.46
C LEU A 186 -12.40 1.68 3.29
N VAL A 187 -12.04 0.40 3.34
CA VAL A 187 -13.01 -0.71 3.38
C VAL A 187 -13.91 -0.58 4.62
N CYS A 188 -13.35 -0.29 5.80
CA CYS A 188 -14.13 -0.09 7.02
C CYS A 188 -15.04 1.14 6.94
N GLU A 189 -14.59 2.24 6.32
CA GLU A 189 -15.43 3.44 6.12
C GLU A 189 -16.57 3.19 5.14
N ASN A 190 -16.37 2.37 4.11
CA ASN A 190 -17.44 1.95 3.19
C ASN A 190 -18.39 0.89 3.80
N SER A 191 -18.15 0.46 5.05
CA SER A 191 -18.88 -0.62 5.71
C SER A 191 -20.04 -0.20 6.60
N THR A 192 -20.53 1.03 6.50
CA THR A 192 -21.71 1.45 7.27
C THR A 192 -22.97 0.74 6.79
N ASP A 193 -23.48 -0.16 7.63
CA ASP A 193 -24.73 -0.88 7.40
C ASP A 193 -25.91 0.09 7.20
N GLY A 194 -26.79 -0.19 6.24
CA GLY A 194 -27.98 0.61 5.93
C GLY A 194 -29.00 0.73 7.07
N LEU A 195 -28.75 0.08 8.21
CA LEU A 195 -29.53 0.17 9.45
C LEU A 195 -28.94 1.18 10.47
N GLY A 196 -27.83 1.85 10.14
CA GLY A 196 -27.23 2.90 10.97
C GLY A 196 -26.47 2.41 12.21
N SER A 197 -26.47 1.11 12.53
CA SER A 197 -25.65 0.53 13.59
C SER A 197 -24.38 -0.10 13.01
N GLU A 198 -23.23 0.47 13.36
CA GLU A 198 -21.94 -0.04 12.92
C GLU A 198 -21.49 -1.20 13.81
N SER A 199 -21.06 -2.32 13.20
CA SER A 199 -20.48 -3.45 13.94
C SER A 199 -19.28 -3.02 14.80
N VAL A 200 -19.28 -3.44 16.07
CA VAL A 200 -18.18 -3.19 17.02
C VAL A 200 -16.83 -3.70 16.49
N SER A 201 -16.84 -4.80 15.73
CA SER A 201 -15.63 -5.37 15.13
C SER A 201 -15.02 -4.42 14.08
N LEU A 202 -15.84 -3.85 13.20
CA LEU A 202 -15.39 -2.91 12.17
C LEU A 202 -14.83 -1.62 12.78
N GLN A 203 -15.45 -1.12 13.86
CA GLN A 203 -14.92 0.03 14.59
C GLN A 203 -13.54 -0.24 15.18
N ARG A 204 -13.31 -1.45 15.72
CA ARG A 204 -12.00 -1.86 16.26
C ARG A 204 -10.96 -1.96 15.16
N ILE A 205 -11.29 -2.62 14.04
CA ILE A 205 -10.41 -2.75 12.88
C ILE A 205 -10.04 -1.36 12.35
N ARG A 206 -11.02 -0.45 12.19
CA ARG A 206 -10.77 0.92 11.77
C ARG A 206 -9.79 1.66 12.69
N LYS A 207 -10.02 1.60 14.00
CA LYS A 207 -9.14 2.23 14.99
C LYS A 207 -7.73 1.64 14.95
N LEU A 208 -7.62 0.32 14.80
CA LEU A 208 -6.33 -0.36 14.62
C LEU A 208 -5.63 0.10 13.35
N SER A 209 -6.34 0.18 12.22
CA SER A 209 -5.77 0.70 10.97
C SER A 209 -5.23 2.12 11.13
N VAL A 210 -5.97 3.02 11.80
CA VAL A 210 -5.50 4.39 12.06
C VAL A 210 -4.22 4.38 12.91
N PHE A 211 -4.20 3.60 13.99
CA PHE A 211 -3.02 3.44 14.83
C PHE A 211 -1.82 2.95 14.02
N CYS A 212 -2.01 1.89 13.24
CA CYS A 212 -0.95 1.27 12.45
C CYS A 212 -0.45 2.18 11.31
N MET A 213 -1.32 2.95 10.66
CA MET A 213 -0.91 3.95 9.66
C MET A 213 0.04 4.96 10.28
N VAL A 214 -0.32 5.55 11.43
CA VAL A 214 0.52 6.54 12.13
C VAL A 214 1.82 5.91 12.62
N PHE A 215 1.73 4.70 13.18
CA PHE A 215 2.89 4.01 13.74
C PHE A 215 3.92 3.66 12.66
N VAL A 216 3.47 3.25 11.48
CA VAL A 216 4.33 2.90 10.34
C VAL A 216 4.88 4.15 9.65
N GLU A 217 4.02 5.14 9.39
CA GLU A 217 4.39 6.36 8.66
C GLU A 217 3.46 7.51 9.08
N TRP A 218 3.92 8.35 10.01
CA TRP A 218 3.06 9.34 10.66
C TRP A 218 2.79 10.57 9.80
N ILE A 219 3.71 11.01 8.94
CA ILE A 219 3.56 12.25 8.16
C ILE A 219 2.47 12.05 7.12
N GLY A 220 2.56 10.99 6.33
CA GLY A 220 1.57 10.63 5.34
C GLY A 220 0.25 10.19 5.96
N ALA A 221 0.24 9.55 7.14
CA ALA A 221 -0.99 9.30 7.88
C ALA A 221 -1.72 10.60 8.24
N LEU A 222 -1.02 11.59 8.81
CA LEU A 222 -1.63 12.88 9.14
C LEU A 222 -2.09 13.63 7.88
N GLY A 223 -1.29 13.60 6.80
CA GLY A 223 -1.68 14.18 5.51
C GLY A 223 -2.94 13.54 4.93
N PHE A 224 -3.01 12.21 4.96
CA PHE A 224 -4.18 11.46 4.53
C PHE A 224 -5.42 11.77 5.37
N PHE A 225 -5.31 11.77 6.71
CA PHE A 225 -6.45 12.09 7.59
C PHE A 225 -6.89 13.54 7.48
N ALA A 226 -5.97 14.48 7.27
CA ALA A 226 -6.31 15.88 6.99
C ALA A 226 -7.12 15.99 5.69
N ALA A 227 -6.64 15.37 4.60
CA ALA A 227 -7.36 15.32 3.33
C ALA A 227 -8.74 14.65 3.50
N TYR A 228 -8.80 13.50 4.18
CA TYR A 228 -10.03 12.75 4.41
C TYR A 228 -11.06 13.57 5.18
N CYS A 229 -10.68 14.16 6.31
CA CYS A 229 -11.57 14.97 7.14
C CYS A 229 -12.09 16.21 6.40
N LEU A 230 -11.23 16.89 5.62
CA LEU A 230 -11.63 18.04 4.83
C LEU A 230 -12.62 17.63 3.74
N VAL A 231 -12.26 16.65 2.90
CA VAL A 231 -13.10 16.20 1.79
C VAL A 231 -14.45 15.66 2.32
N ASN A 232 -14.43 14.82 3.35
CA ASN A 232 -15.65 14.27 3.92
C ASN A 232 -16.57 15.37 4.50
N ARG A 233 -16.00 16.40 5.13
CA ARG A 233 -16.79 17.56 5.61
C ARG A 233 -17.52 18.30 4.48
N TYR A 234 -16.85 18.52 3.35
CA TYR A 234 -17.40 19.33 2.25
C TYR A 234 -18.32 18.53 1.32
N PHE A 235 -18.08 17.23 1.14
CA PHE A 235 -18.73 16.42 0.11
C PHE A 235 -19.58 15.27 0.63
N SER A 236 -19.60 15.00 1.94
CA SER A 236 -20.50 14.00 2.52
C SER A 236 -21.95 14.52 2.55
N PRO A 237 -22.95 13.71 2.14
CA PRO A 237 -24.34 14.11 2.06
C PRO A 237 -24.90 14.49 3.44
N ASP A 238 -24.46 13.80 4.48
CA ASP A 238 -24.89 14.03 5.86
C ASP A 238 -24.18 15.23 6.52
N LYS A 239 -23.19 15.85 5.82
CA LYS A 239 -22.31 16.92 6.35
C LYS A 239 -21.90 16.67 7.80
N LYS A 240 -21.44 15.45 8.09
CA LYS A 240 -21.11 15.04 9.46
C LYS A 240 -20.16 16.06 10.08
N PRO A 241 -20.42 16.51 11.32
CA PRO A 241 -19.55 17.47 11.97
C PRO A 241 -18.15 16.88 12.10
N ILE A 242 -17.12 17.67 11.77
CA ILE A 242 -15.72 17.23 11.84
C ILE A 242 -15.35 16.61 13.19
N LYS A 243 -16.01 17.05 14.27
CA LYS A 243 -15.86 16.50 15.63
C LYS A 243 -16.16 14.99 15.70
N MET A 244 -17.13 14.48 14.94
CA MET A 244 -17.46 13.05 14.92
C MET A 244 -16.38 12.24 14.21
N GLU A 245 -15.85 12.73 13.08
CA GLU A 245 -14.76 12.06 12.36
C GLU A 245 -13.47 12.08 13.18
N MET A 246 -13.15 13.23 13.81
CA MET A 246 -11.99 13.35 14.69
C MET A 246 -12.06 12.42 15.89
N LYS A 247 -13.24 12.11 16.44
CA LYS A 247 -13.36 11.12 17.54
C LYS A 247 -12.91 9.72 17.12
N LYS A 248 -13.08 9.34 15.85
CA LYS A 248 -12.64 8.03 15.34
C LYS A 248 -11.12 7.96 15.19
N ILE A 249 -10.49 9.09 14.85
CA ILE A 249 -9.09 9.18 14.44
C ILE A 249 -8.18 9.59 15.60
N ALA A 250 -8.59 10.56 16.43
CA ALA A 250 -7.72 11.22 17.39
C ALA A 250 -7.16 10.28 18.46
N LEU A 251 -7.98 9.37 19.03
CA LEU A 251 -7.51 8.46 20.06
C LEU A 251 -6.45 7.48 19.51
N PRO A 252 -6.68 6.75 18.40
CA PRO A 252 -5.63 5.92 17.81
C PRO A 252 -4.35 6.67 17.43
N VAL A 253 -4.47 7.88 16.86
CA VAL A 253 -3.33 8.74 16.55
C VAL A 253 -2.53 9.07 17.81
N PHE A 254 -3.22 9.52 18.86
CA PHE A 254 -2.60 9.86 20.14
C PHE A 254 -1.90 8.65 20.78
N LEU A 255 -2.52 7.48 20.75
CA LEU A 255 -1.92 6.24 21.24
C LEU A 255 -0.66 5.86 20.44
N ALA A 256 -0.67 6.02 19.11
CA ALA A 256 0.51 5.77 18.29
C ALA A 256 1.67 6.71 18.68
N PHE A 257 1.40 8.01 18.88
CA PHE A 257 2.41 8.95 19.36
C PHE A 257 2.91 8.65 20.78
N ILE A 258 2.06 8.17 21.69
CA ILE A 258 2.51 7.70 23.01
C ILE A 258 3.51 6.56 22.85
N VAL A 259 3.21 5.57 22.00
CA VAL A 259 4.11 4.43 21.77
C VAL A 259 5.43 4.92 21.18
N MET A 260 5.40 5.77 20.16
CA MET A 260 6.60 6.33 19.53
C MET A 260 7.43 7.18 20.51
N ALA A 261 6.78 8.00 21.34
CA ALA A 261 7.45 8.76 22.38
C ALA A 261 8.05 7.84 23.46
N GLY A 262 7.33 6.78 23.84
CA GLY A 262 7.82 5.74 24.75
C GLY A 262 9.05 5.03 24.20
N GLN A 263 9.08 4.69 22.91
CA GLN A 263 10.25 4.11 22.24
C GLN A 263 11.45 5.07 22.30
N LEU A 264 11.25 6.36 22.03
CA LEU A 264 12.30 7.37 22.09
C LEU A 264 12.84 7.55 23.52
N LEU A 265 11.96 7.60 24.51
CA LEU A 265 12.35 7.73 25.92
C LEU A 265 13.09 6.49 26.41
N TRP A 266 12.63 5.30 26.03
CA TRP A 266 13.28 4.04 26.34
C TRP A 266 14.71 3.99 25.80
N VAL A 267 14.91 4.29 24.51
CA VAL A 267 16.25 4.32 23.90
C VAL A 267 17.16 5.30 24.59
N LYS A 268 16.68 6.52 24.86
CA LYS A 268 17.49 7.55 25.52
C LYS A 268 17.86 7.18 26.96
N ALA A 269 17.00 6.43 27.65
CA ALA A 269 17.27 5.96 29.00
C ALA A 269 18.24 4.76 29.00
N SER A 270 18.09 3.83 28.06
CA SER A 270 18.91 2.63 27.95
C SER A 270 20.28 2.89 27.33
N PHE A 271 20.38 3.89 26.43
CA PHE A 271 21.60 4.23 25.70
C PHE A 271 21.81 5.76 25.70
N PRO A 272 22.35 6.32 26.80
CA PRO A 272 22.52 7.78 26.95
C PRO A 272 23.40 8.42 25.88
N ASP A 273 24.34 7.65 25.32
CA ASP A 273 25.30 8.09 24.31
C ASP A 273 24.74 8.03 22.87
N VAL A 274 23.55 7.46 22.66
CA VAL A 274 22.93 7.39 21.33
C VAL A 274 22.63 8.79 20.83
N LYS A 275 23.17 9.12 19.66
CA LYS A 275 22.87 10.36 18.96
C LYS A 275 21.52 10.22 18.27
N LEU A 276 20.54 10.98 18.74
CA LEU A 276 19.27 11.16 18.05
C LEU A 276 19.44 12.26 17.01
N MET A 277 19.57 11.88 15.74
CA MET A 277 19.52 12.84 14.65
C MET A 277 18.06 13.20 14.38
N ARG A 278 17.75 14.50 14.51
CA ARG A 278 16.50 15.06 14.00
C ARG A 278 16.69 15.21 12.49
N GLU A 279 15.82 14.57 11.71
CA GLU A 279 15.83 14.75 10.27
C GLU A 279 15.60 16.25 9.97
N VAL A 280 16.57 16.89 9.30
CA VAL A 280 16.38 18.23 8.77
C VAL A 280 15.58 18.05 7.49
N ALA A 281 14.45 18.73 7.33
CA ALA A 281 13.66 18.65 6.10
C ALA A 281 14.59 18.81 4.88
N GLY A 282 14.72 17.75 4.05
CA GLY A 282 15.69 17.74 2.96
C GLY A 282 16.91 16.84 3.13
N SER A 283 17.22 16.34 4.34
CA SER A 283 18.24 15.32 4.52
C SER A 283 17.66 14.02 4.01
N GLN A 284 18.06 13.61 2.81
CA GLN A 284 17.98 12.19 2.46
C GLN A 284 18.66 11.47 3.62
N ILE A 285 17.86 10.74 4.42
CA ILE A 285 18.36 9.79 5.40
C ILE A 285 19.55 9.11 4.72
N GLY A 286 20.73 9.17 5.34
CA GLY A 286 21.98 8.68 4.79
C GLY A 286 21.87 7.21 4.38
N MET A 287 21.29 6.97 3.21
CA MET A 287 21.18 5.67 2.59
C MET A 287 22.53 5.47 1.89
N ASP A 288 23.52 5.09 2.69
CA ASP A 288 24.87 4.72 2.25
C ASP A 288 24.78 3.73 1.08
N LYS A 289 25.76 3.86 0.17
CA LYS A 289 26.14 3.06 -1.03
C LYS A 289 25.13 2.10 -1.68
N SER A 290 24.37 1.27 -0.96
CA SER A 290 23.38 0.36 -1.52
C SER A 290 22.23 1.08 -2.24
N PHE A 291 21.70 2.18 -1.69
CA PHE A 291 20.68 2.98 -2.39
C PHE A 291 21.28 3.76 -3.57
N LEU A 292 22.54 4.21 -3.46
CA LEU A 292 23.27 4.84 -4.56
C LEU A 292 23.55 3.84 -5.68
N GLN A 293 23.95 2.60 -5.36
CA GLN A 293 24.12 1.50 -6.31
C GLN A 293 22.79 1.09 -6.94
N ILE A 294 21.70 1.01 -6.15
CA ILE A 294 20.35 0.75 -6.66
C ILE A 294 19.88 1.90 -7.55
N LYS A 295 20.16 3.15 -7.19
CA LYS A 295 19.80 4.34 -7.99
C LYS A 295 20.64 4.45 -9.25
N GLU A 296 21.94 4.15 -9.20
CA GLU A 296 22.85 4.11 -10.34
C GLU A 296 22.49 2.95 -11.28
N LEU A 297 22.18 1.78 -10.74
CA LEU A 297 21.66 0.62 -11.47
C LEU A 297 20.31 0.95 -12.10
N ALA A 298 19.37 1.52 -11.34
CA ALA A 298 18.08 1.97 -11.85
C ALA A 298 18.24 3.04 -12.93
N THR A 299 19.22 3.95 -12.80
CA THR A 299 19.52 4.98 -13.81
C THR A 299 20.14 4.37 -15.08
N ALA A 300 21.06 3.42 -14.92
CA ALA A 300 21.69 2.69 -16.03
C ALA A 300 20.69 1.82 -16.78
N LEU A 301 19.81 1.14 -16.05
CA LEU A 301 18.70 0.35 -16.58
C LEU A 301 17.63 1.25 -17.24
N ASN A 302 17.27 2.38 -16.63
CA ASN A 302 16.39 3.39 -17.23
C ASN A 302 16.93 3.83 -18.60
N LYS A 303 18.21 4.22 -18.66
CA LYS A 303 18.82 4.72 -19.90
C LYS A 303 18.80 3.69 -21.03
N ARG A 304 18.84 2.39 -20.71
CA ARG A 304 18.92 1.30 -21.69
C ARG A 304 17.56 0.83 -22.21
N TYR A 305 16.51 0.88 -21.40
CA TYR A 305 15.23 0.23 -21.73
C TYR A 305 14.00 1.16 -21.74
N VAL A 306 14.11 2.40 -21.23
CA VAL A 306 13.03 3.43 -21.29
C VAL A 306 12.44 3.66 -22.68
N PRO A 307 13.20 3.62 -23.80
CA PRO A 307 12.62 3.85 -25.12
C PRO A 307 11.65 2.75 -25.60
N LEU A 308 11.61 1.60 -24.94
CA LEU A 308 10.97 0.38 -25.45
C LEU A 308 9.70 -0.04 -24.70
N LEU A 309 9.31 0.70 -23.66
CA LEU A 309 8.28 0.25 -22.72
C LEU A 309 7.24 1.34 -22.46
N PRO A 310 5.95 1.00 -22.27
CA PRO A 310 4.93 2.00 -22.00
C PRO A 310 5.22 2.71 -20.68
N ASP A 311 5.30 4.02 -20.79
CA ASP A 311 5.60 4.94 -19.71
C ASP A 311 4.44 4.94 -18.69
N TRP A 312 4.79 4.87 -17.39
CA TRP A 312 3.85 5.04 -16.29
C TRP A 312 3.03 6.33 -16.43
N ASN A 313 3.61 7.36 -17.06
CA ASN A 313 2.93 8.61 -17.40
C ASN A 313 1.59 8.39 -18.11
N ALA A 314 1.48 7.39 -19.00
CA ALA A 314 0.20 7.10 -19.67
C ALA A 314 -0.87 6.63 -18.66
N LEU A 315 -0.50 5.73 -17.74
CA LEU A 315 -1.40 5.24 -16.71
C LEU A 315 -1.73 6.34 -15.68
N THR A 316 -0.77 7.20 -15.34
CA THR A 316 -1.02 8.39 -14.50
C THR A 316 -2.02 9.34 -15.15
N MET A 317 -1.80 9.72 -16.42
CA MET A 317 -2.64 10.67 -17.14
C MET A 317 -4.06 10.12 -17.33
N MET A 318 -4.18 8.85 -17.77
CA MET A 318 -5.48 8.20 -17.92
C MET A 318 -6.18 8.00 -16.58
N GLY A 319 -5.44 7.67 -15.53
CA GLY A 319 -5.96 7.57 -14.17
C GLY A 319 -6.50 8.90 -13.65
N LEU A 320 -5.75 10.00 -13.83
CA LEU A 320 -6.16 11.34 -13.40
C LEU A 320 -7.40 11.81 -14.19
N LEU A 321 -7.42 11.55 -15.50
CA LEU A 321 -8.59 11.81 -16.33
C LEU A 321 -9.81 11.01 -15.84
N ALA A 322 -9.64 9.72 -15.57
CA ALA A 322 -10.70 8.87 -15.04
C ALA A 322 -11.19 9.38 -13.67
N THR A 323 -10.28 9.78 -12.78
CA THR A 323 -10.61 10.40 -11.50
C THR A 323 -11.47 11.65 -11.69
N PHE A 324 -11.05 12.57 -12.56
CA PHE A 324 -11.78 13.80 -12.86
C PHE A 324 -13.17 13.51 -13.44
N VAL A 325 -13.27 12.59 -14.40
CA VAL A 325 -14.55 12.20 -15.03
C VAL A 325 -15.49 11.59 -13.99
N VAL A 326 -15.02 10.64 -13.17
CA VAL A 326 -15.83 10.01 -12.12
C VAL A 326 -16.31 11.04 -11.11
N MET A 327 -15.43 11.93 -10.64
CA MET A 327 -15.81 12.99 -9.70
C MET A 327 -16.86 13.93 -10.30
N THR A 328 -16.75 14.24 -11.59
CA THR A 328 -17.72 15.06 -12.32
C THR A 328 -19.08 14.37 -12.45
N LEU A 329 -19.10 13.07 -12.78
CA LEU A 329 -20.32 12.27 -12.86
C LEU A 329 -21.02 12.18 -11.51
N VAL A 330 -20.27 11.87 -10.43
CA VAL A 330 -20.79 11.83 -9.06
C VAL A 330 -21.42 13.17 -8.68
N ARG A 331 -20.75 14.29 -8.99
CA ARG A 331 -21.26 15.64 -8.72
C ARG A 331 -22.53 15.96 -9.48
N ARG A 332 -22.61 15.55 -10.77
CA ARG A 332 -23.78 15.77 -11.62
C ARG A 332 -24.99 14.96 -11.13
N GLU A 333 -24.78 13.67 -10.86
CA GLU A 333 -25.85 12.74 -10.49
C GLU A 333 -26.26 12.85 -9.02
N LYS A 334 -25.44 13.49 -8.18
CA LYS A 334 -25.65 13.64 -6.72
C LYS A 334 -25.87 12.28 -6.03
N LYS A 335 -25.30 11.21 -6.57
CA LYS A 335 -25.38 9.84 -6.07
C LYS A 335 -23.98 9.32 -5.77
N ASN A 336 -23.88 8.43 -4.77
CA ASN A 336 -22.63 7.75 -4.43
C ASN A 336 -21.46 8.72 -4.14
N SER A 337 -21.74 9.73 -3.32
CA SER A 337 -20.76 10.73 -2.83
C SER A 337 -19.48 10.12 -2.28
N ILE A 338 -19.53 8.89 -1.75
CA ILE A 338 -18.37 8.15 -1.24
C ILE A 338 -17.29 7.96 -2.33
N HIS A 339 -17.67 7.83 -3.61
CA HIS A 339 -16.73 7.77 -4.73
C HIS A 339 -15.91 9.05 -4.81
N PHE A 340 -16.58 10.20 -4.71
CA PHE A 340 -15.93 11.50 -4.70
C PHE A 340 -15.01 11.63 -3.48
N VAL A 341 -15.50 11.23 -2.29
CA VAL A 341 -14.72 11.35 -1.05
C VAL A 341 -13.42 10.56 -1.14
N PHE A 342 -13.45 9.31 -1.58
CA PHE A 342 -12.24 8.47 -1.65
C PHE A 342 -11.27 8.97 -2.72
N LEU A 343 -11.78 9.32 -3.92
CA LEU A 343 -10.93 9.83 -4.99
C LEU A 343 -10.28 11.17 -4.63
N ALA A 344 -11.07 12.13 -4.13
CA ALA A 344 -10.56 13.43 -3.73
C ALA A 344 -9.63 13.36 -2.51
N THR A 345 -9.84 12.41 -1.59
CA THR A 345 -8.91 12.17 -0.48
C THR A 345 -7.56 11.71 -1.00
N GLY A 346 -7.54 10.74 -1.93
CA GLY A 346 -6.29 10.26 -2.52
C GLY A 346 -5.52 11.33 -3.29
N ILE A 347 -6.22 12.10 -4.14
CA ILE A 347 -5.61 13.24 -4.87
C ILE A 347 -5.16 14.34 -3.90
N GLY A 348 -5.98 14.68 -2.91
CA GLY A 348 -5.66 15.70 -1.92
C GLY A 348 -4.46 15.32 -1.05
N TYR A 349 -4.37 14.05 -0.66
CA TYR A 349 -3.21 13.51 0.04
C TYR A 349 -1.94 13.63 -0.81
N TYR A 350 -2.00 13.22 -2.08
CA TYR A 350 -0.88 13.37 -3.01
C TYR A 350 -0.49 14.83 -3.24
N ALA A 351 -1.45 15.75 -3.33
CA ALA A 351 -1.19 17.18 -3.45
C ALA A 351 -0.51 17.75 -2.19
N LEU A 352 -0.95 17.35 -0.99
CA LEU A 352 -0.28 17.73 0.26
C LEU A 352 1.16 17.23 0.31
N PHE A 353 1.42 16.02 -0.19
CA PHE A 353 2.78 15.50 -0.35
C PHE A 353 3.63 16.41 -1.23
N LEU A 354 3.13 16.79 -2.41
CA LEU A 354 3.86 17.68 -3.33
C LEU A 354 4.16 19.05 -2.69
N LEU A 355 3.22 19.58 -1.89
CA LEU A 355 3.38 20.86 -1.19
C LEU A 355 4.39 20.81 -0.04
N LEU A 356 4.41 19.72 0.73
CA LEU A 356 5.36 19.54 1.84
C LEU A 356 6.79 19.21 1.37
N GLY A 357 6.95 18.97 0.07
CA GLY A 357 8.23 18.63 -0.56
C GLY A 357 8.51 17.12 -0.47
N PRO A 358 8.94 16.48 -1.59
CA PRO A 358 9.22 15.04 -1.61
C PRO A 358 10.28 14.61 -0.60
N LYS A 359 11.19 15.51 -0.23
CA LYS A 359 12.27 15.26 0.73
C LYS A 359 11.84 15.23 2.20
N SER A 360 10.56 15.47 2.48
CA SER A 360 9.97 15.36 3.82
C SER A 360 9.54 13.93 4.15
N PHE A 361 9.81 12.96 3.27
CA PHE A 361 9.42 11.57 3.40
C PHE A 361 10.63 10.65 3.25
N ILE A 362 10.56 9.48 3.91
CA ILE A 362 11.65 8.49 3.98
C ILE A 362 12.10 8.01 2.59
N LEU A 363 11.16 7.87 1.63
CA LEU A 363 11.46 7.46 0.26
C LEU A 363 10.67 8.29 -0.75
N PRO A 364 11.25 9.40 -1.26
CA PRO A 364 10.60 10.25 -2.26
C PRO A 364 10.20 9.49 -3.53
N GLU A 365 10.85 8.37 -3.86
CA GLU A 365 10.61 7.59 -5.08
C GLU A 365 9.45 6.57 -4.96
N ALA A 366 9.08 6.12 -3.75
CA ALA A 366 7.93 5.22 -3.55
C ALA A 366 6.58 5.94 -3.49
N TYR A 367 6.57 7.27 -3.57
CA TYR A 367 5.38 8.09 -3.37
C TYR A 367 4.29 7.87 -4.43
N GLU A 368 4.67 7.44 -5.63
CA GLU A 368 3.72 7.13 -6.69
C GLU A 368 2.72 6.07 -6.24
N VAL A 369 3.14 5.13 -5.37
CA VAL A 369 2.28 4.08 -4.81
C VAL A 369 1.07 4.65 -4.06
N TYR A 370 1.21 5.81 -3.41
CA TYR A 370 0.09 6.48 -2.74
C TYR A 370 -0.98 6.93 -3.74
N LEU A 371 -0.56 7.45 -4.89
CA LEU A 371 -1.46 7.92 -5.95
C LEU A 371 -2.02 6.75 -6.76
N VAL A 372 -1.19 5.73 -7.04
CA VAL A 372 -1.54 4.52 -7.82
C VAL A 372 -2.83 3.88 -7.33
N PHE A 373 -3.00 3.74 -6.01
CA PHE A 373 -4.21 3.17 -5.43
C PHE A 373 -5.47 3.89 -5.93
N THR A 374 -5.46 5.23 -5.89
CA THR A 374 -6.58 6.08 -6.32
C THR A 374 -6.80 6.03 -7.83
N LEU A 375 -5.72 6.05 -8.61
CA LEU A 375 -5.79 6.01 -10.07
C LEU A 375 -6.34 4.68 -10.58
N ILE A 376 -5.87 3.55 -10.02
CA ILE A 376 -6.33 2.23 -10.39
C ILE A 376 -7.80 2.05 -10.01
N LEU A 377 -8.20 2.51 -8.82
CA LEU A 377 -9.60 2.49 -8.40
C LEU A 377 -10.49 3.28 -9.38
N ALA A 378 -10.06 4.47 -9.79
CA ALA A 378 -10.79 5.29 -10.74
C ALA A 378 -10.88 4.64 -12.12
N LEU A 379 -9.74 4.23 -12.68
CA LEU A 379 -9.62 3.80 -14.07
C LEU A 379 -10.19 2.40 -14.32
N PHE A 380 -9.95 1.45 -13.43
CA PHE A 380 -10.30 0.04 -13.66
C PHE A 380 -11.60 -0.40 -13.00
N ALA A 381 -12.16 0.41 -12.08
CA ALA A 381 -13.39 0.07 -11.40
C ALA A 381 -14.48 1.14 -11.51
N LEU A 382 -14.21 2.35 -11.03
CA LEU A 382 -15.28 3.35 -10.91
C LEU A 382 -15.72 3.91 -12.26
N LEU A 383 -14.79 4.29 -13.14
CA LEU A 383 -15.14 4.82 -14.47
C LEU A 383 -15.87 3.76 -15.32
N PRO A 384 -15.36 2.52 -15.47
CA PRO A 384 -16.10 1.46 -16.16
C PRO A 384 -17.47 1.19 -15.52
N GLY A 385 -17.56 1.18 -14.19
CA GLY A 385 -18.82 0.99 -13.48
C GLY A 385 -19.86 2.06 -13.81
N TRP A 386 -19.46 3.34 -13.86
CA TRP A 386 -20.33 4.44 -14.27
C TRP A 386 -20.76 4.34 -15.74
N LEU A 387 -19.83 4.03 -16.64
CA LEU A 387 -20.12 3.84 -18.07
C LEU A 387 -21.09 2.66 -18.30
N GLU A 388 -20.99 1.62 -17.48
CA GLU A 388 -21.83 0.44 -17.57
C GLU A 388 -23.30 0.72 -17.19
N ILE A 389 -23.54 1.61 -16.21
CA ILE A 389 -24.90 2.09 -15.90
C ILE A 389 -25.49 2.82 -17.11
N LEU A 390 -24.69 3.72 -17.71
CA LEU A 390 -25.11 4.52 -18.86
C LEU A 390 -25.38 3.64 -20.09
N ASN A 391 -24.75 2.48 -20.17
CA ASN A 391 -24.92 1.50 -21.24
C ASN A 391 -25.81 0.31 -20.84
N TYR A 392 -26.75 0.52 -19.92
CA TYR A 392 -27.77 -0.47 -19.53
C TYR A 392 -27.22 -1.85 -19.11
N ASN A 393 -26.03 -1.90 -18.50
CA ASN A 393 -25.39 -3.14 -18.06
C ASN A 393 -25.09 -4.16 -19.18
N SER A 394 -24.73 -3.68 -20.36
CA SER A 394 -24.19 -4.46 -21.49
C SER A 394 -23.03 -5.43 -21.16
N GLY A 395 -22.16 -5.08 -20.21
CA GLY A 395 -20.90 -5.76 -19.88
C GLY A 395 -19.68 -5.32 -20.71
N ILE A 396 -19.83 -4.41 -21.68
CA ILE A 396 -18.72 -4.08 -22.60
C ILE A 396 -17.58 -3.33 -21.90
N PHE A 397 -17.88 -2.38 -21.01
CA PHE A 397 -16.86 -1.61 -20.31
C PHE A 397 -16.16 -2.44 -19.24
N VAL A 398 -16.88 -3.39 -18.66
CA VAL A 398 -16.35 -4.38 -17.73
C VAL A 398 -15.34 -5.29 -18.43
N LEU A 399 -15.71 -5.83 -19.60
CA LEU A 399 -14.82 -6.68 -20.39
C LEU A 399 -13.58 -5.91 -20.84
N LEU A 400 -13.75 -4.67 -21.33
CA LEU A 400 -12.64 -3.82 -21.75
C LEU A 400 -11.69 -3.52 -20.59
N SER A 401 -12.22 -3.16 -19.42
CA SER A 401 -11.41 -2.92 -18.21
C SER A 401 -10.61 -4.16 -17.81
N PHE A 402 -11.24 -5.33 -17.82
CA PHE A 402 -10.59 -6.59 -17.47
C PHE A 402 -9.51 -6.99 -18.48
N VAL A 403 -9.81 -6.97 -19.77
CA VAL A 403 -8.82 -7.29 -20.82
C VAL A 403 -7.65 -6.29 -20.76
N PHE A 404 -7.95 -4.99 -20.64
CA PHE A 404 -6.91 -3.96 -20.53
C PHE A 404 -6.05 -4.17 -19.27
N SER A 405 -6.66 -4.55 -18.14
CA SER A 405 -5.93 -4.87 -16.91
C SER A 405 -4.94 -6.01 -17.11
N LEU A 406 -5.37 -7.11 -17.75
CA LEU A 406 -4.51 -8.26 -18.00
C LEU A 406 -3.39 -7.93 -18.98
N CYS A 407 -3.70 -7.25 -20.09
CA CYS A 407 -2.70 -6.84 -21.07
C CYS A 407 -1.65 -5.92 -20.43
N TRP A 408 -2.08 -4.93 -19.65
CA TRP A 408 -1.16 -4.00 -19.01
C TRP A 408 -0.33 -4.67 -17.91
N SER A 409 -0.92 -5.56 -17.11
CA SER A 409 -0.21 -6.40 -16.16
C SER A 409 0.87 -7.25 -16.84
N CYS A 410 0.58 -7.89 -17.98
CA CYS A 410 1.57 -8.64 -18.74
C CYS A 410 2.73 -7.75 -19.23
N VAL A 411 2.42 -6.52 -19.66
CA VAL A 411 3.47 -5.56 -20.04
C VAL A 411 4.30 -5.15 -18.82
N GLN A 412 3.68 -4.86 -17.68
CA GLN A 412 4.40 -4.55 -16.43
C GLN A 412 5.30 -5.70 -16.00
N LEU A 413 4.84 -6.94 -16.07
CA LEU A 413 5.62 -8.12 -15.72
C LEU A 413 6.79 -8.34 -16.69
N ARG A 414 6.56 -8.14 -17.99
CA ARG A 414 7.64 -8.16 -18.98
C ARG A 414 8.67 -7.09 -18.69
N ASN A 415 8.23 -5.86 -18.45
CA ASN A 415 9.08 -4.72 -18.12
C ASN A 415 9.91 -5.04 -16.88
N TYR A 416 9.26 -5.45 -15.80
CA TYR A 416 9.92 -5.87 -14.58
C TYR A 416 10.96 -6.96 -14.85
N SER A 417 10.62 -7.99 -15.63
CA SER A 417 11.57 -9.07 -15.97
C SER A 417 12.77 -8.63 -16.83
N LEU A 418 12.63 -7.53 -17.59
CA LEU A 418 13.70 -6.97 -18.43
C LEU A 418 14.61 -6.04 -17.62
N TYR A 419 14.04 -5.28 -16.69
CA TYR A 419 14.78 -4.43 -15.77
C TYR A 419 15.45 -5.23 -14.66
N TYR A 420 14.83 -6.34 -14.24
CA TYR A 420 15.30 -7.24 -13.20
C TYR A 420 15.61 -8.62 -13.77
N PRO A 421 16.82 -8.77 -14.32
CA PRO A 421 17.58 -9.99 -14.07
C PRO A 421 18.95 -9.66 -13.48
N LEU A 422 19.20 -10.21 -12.29
CA LEU A 422 20.54 -10.54 -11.84
C LEU A 422 21.11 -11.61 -12.77
N ASN A 423 21.80 -11.11 -13.78
CA ASN A 423 22.98 -11.70 -14.41
C ASN A 423 23.47 -10.67 -15.42
N ILE A 424 24.06 -9.58 -14.92
CA ILE A 424 25.11 -8.87 -15.65
C ILE A 424 26.43 -9.28 -15.00
N ILE A 425 26.72 -10.59 -15.03
CA ILE A 425 28.11 -11.03 -15.02
C ILE A 425 28.54 -10.92 -16.49
N GLY A 426 29.12 -9.76 -16.81
CA GLY A 426 30.19 -9.68 -17.80
C GLY A 426 31.51 -9.84 -17.05
#